data_AF-A0AAU1Z2E4-F1
#
_entry.id   AF-A0AAU1Z2E4-F1
#
_cell.length_a   1.000
_cell.length_b   1.000
_cell.length_c   1.000
_cell.angle_alpha   90.00
_cell.angle_beta   90.00
_cell.angle_gamma   90.00
#
_symmetry.space_group_name_H-M   'P 1'
#
loop_
_entity.id
_entity.type
_entity.pdbx_description
1 polymer ?
#
loop_
_entity_poly.entity_id
_entity_poly.type
_entity_poly.pdbx_seq_one_letter_code
_entity_poly.pdbx_strand_id
1 'polypeptide(L)'
;MTTAAFRNKARLRYSIAFIGHEDLEGEIESVSHQELRGDNYYQDLPEPSDWTGALKGVQHRKDAERQAVNLLADAIYHHLGCRDTAQYRTRISAVRRGTVDLYSDMGPCHSCRSVIKDFRSDFPTLALDVRYRNALFSGGTARLLTAGDGLYGSYGVGDAEQGAGGLWVKSHPGSPLAAATATFDAKVAGPDGYRFQGTVTAVDQQPHASFLYPAPSATAAPLDEVAAALDLVAGSVRDRMAPGGQMRPQSFRQWIRGIDQGTVRLVCERGPGQAGRTAVAAFAADFPKVRIEVSYEAPAAQADGYGYADATARPAGTWLKIFPATR
;
A
#
# COMPACT_ATOMS: atom_id res chain seq x y z
N MET A 1 -48.56 -4.74 13.26
CA MET A 1 -47.49 -4.18 14.12
C MET A 1 -46.33 -3.79 13.21
N THR A 2 -46.03 -2.50 13.10
CA THR A 2 -44.79 -2.02 12.45
C THR A 2 -43.66 -2.20 13.45
N THR A 3 -42.88 -3.27 13.31
CA THR A 3 -41.59 -3.38 14.00
C THR A 3 -40.78 -2.16 13.63
N ALA A 4 -40.44 -1.31 14.61
CA ALA A 4 -39.53 -0.20 14.38
C ALA A 4 -38.24 -0.78 13.78
N ALA A 5 -37.95 -0.45 12.52
CA ALA A 5 -36.74 -0.91 11.87
C ALA A 5 -35.55 -0.36 12.68
N PHE A 6 -34.71 -1.27 13.18
CA PHE A 6 -33.56 -0.90 14.00
C PHE A 6 -32.61 -0.04 13.15
N ARG A 7 -32.36 1.20 13.57
CA ARG A 7 -31.43 2.08 12.86
C ARG A 7 -30.01 1.88 13.40
N ASN A 8 -29.12 1.40 12.54
CA ASN A 8 -27.69 1.33 12.79
C ASN A 8 -26.99 2.49 12.08
N LYS A 9 -25.89 3.00 12.65
CA LYS A 9 -25.04 4.01 12.03
C LYS A 9 -23.61 3.50 11.96
N ALA A 10 -22.98 3.68 10.81
CA ALA A 10 -21.57 3.38 10.60
C ALA A 10 -20.82 4.65 10.17
N ARG A 11 -19.59 4.79 10.68
CA ARG A 11 -18.65 5.87 10.33
C ARG A 11 -17.33 5.23 9.95
N LEU A 12 -16.87 5.49 8.73
CA LEU A 12 -15.62 4.98 8.20
C LEU A 12 -14.68 6.16 7.98
N ARG A 13 -13.50 6.15 8.61
CA ARG A 13 -12.41 7.11 8.37
C ARG A 13 -11.29 6.43 7.62
N TYR A 14 -10.65 7.12 6.70
CA TYR A 14 -9.60 6.52 5.89
C TYR A 14 -8.51 7.52 5.50
N SER A 15 -7.30 7.01 5.34
CA SER A 15 -6.14 7.70 4.76
C SER A 15 -5.37 6.68 3.93
N ILE A 16 -5.31 6.90 2.62
CA ILE A 16 -4.82 5.93 1.63
C ILE A 16 -3.80 6.61 0.73
N ALA A 17 -2.61 6.02 0.64
CA ALA A 17 -1.57 6.45 -0.28
C ALA A 17 -1.54 5.57 -1.52
N PHE A 18 -1.29 6.19 -2.67
CA PHE A 18 -1.31 5.54 -3.98
C PHE A 18 0.04 5.63 -4.68
N ILE A 19 0.27 4.72 -5.63
CA ILE A 19 1.37 4.78 -6.58
C ILE A 19 0.94 5.68 -7.74
N GLY A 20 1.59 6.83 -7.93
CA GLY A 20 1.35 7.70 -9.08
C GLY A 20 0.04 8.50 -9.06
N HIS A 21 -0.69 8.49 -7.94
CA HIS A 21 -1.86 9.33 -7.69
C HIS A 21 -1.67 10.09 -6.39
N GLU A 22 -2.42 11.18 -6.21
CA GLU A 22 -2.47 11.88 -4.92
C GLU A 22 -3.02 10.96 -3.83
N ASP A 23 -2.66 11.24 -2.58
CA ASP A 23 -3.21 10.52 -1.43
C ASP A 23 -4.69 10.88 -1.25
N LEU A 24 -5.49 9.92 -0.77
CA LEU A 24 -6.91 10.08 -0.53
C LEU A 24 -7.21 9.92 0.97
N GLU A 25 -7.76 10.97 1.56
CA GLU A 25 -8.21 10.96 2.95
C GLU A 25 -9.66 11.39 3.05
N GLY A 26 -10.39 10.84 4.01
CA GLY A 26 -11.77 11.25 4.19
C GLY A 26 -12.52 10.49 5.27
N GLU A 27 -13.82 10.75 5.27
CA GLU A 27 -14.76 10.14 6.17
C GLU A 27 -16.10 9.90 5.47
N ILE A 28 -16.68 8.73 5.72
CA ILE A 28 -18.00 8.32 5.24
C ILE A 28 -18.87 8.04 6.45
N GLU A 29 -20.10 8.56 6.41
CA GLU A 29 -21.15 8.21 7.37
C GLU A 29 -22.33 7.61 6.62
N SER A 30 -22.86 6.51 7.14
CA SER A 30 -24.03 5.82 6.61
C SER A 30 -24.98 5.41 7.73
N VAL A 31 -26.27 5.37 7.42
CA VAL A 31 -27.33 4.93 8.34
C VAL A 31 -28.16 3.85 7.66
N SER A 32 -28.53 2.81 8.42
CA SER A 32 -29.29 1.71 7.87
C SER A 32 -30.66 2.14 7.36
N HIS A 33 -31.19 1.40 6.38
CA HIS A 33 -32.48 1.64 5.73
C HIS A 33 -32.58 2.91 4.86
N GLN A 34 -31.51 3.71 4.76
CA GLN A 34 -31.43 4.79 3.78
C GLN A 34 -31.32 4.24 2.34
N GLU A 35 -31.54 5.11 1.36
CA GLU A 35 -31.33 4.78 -0.05
C GLU A 35 -29.84 4.49 -0.29
N LEU A 36 -29.58 3.55 -1.20
CA LEU A 36 -28.22 3.20 -1.60
C LEU A 36 -27.58 4.40 -2.31
N ARG A 37 -26.28 4.58 -2.09
CA ARG A 37 -25.48 5.67 -2.66
C ARG A 37 -24.25 5.09 -3.35
N GLY A 38 -23.78 5.74 -4.42
CA GLY A 38 -22.61 5.32 -5.20
C GLY A 38 -22.89 4.14 -6.13
N ASP A 39 -21.83 3.60 -6.73
CA ASP A 39 -21.90 2.52 -7.72
C ASP A 39 -22.15 1.12 -7.10
N ASN A 40 -22.07 1.01 -5.77
CA ASN A 40 -22.44 -0.17 -4.98
C ASN A 40 -21.66 -1.46 -5.37
N TYR A 41 -20.35 -1.38 -5.55
CA TYR A 41 -19.45 -2.48 -6.00
C TYR A 41 -19.69 -3.85 -5.38
N TYR A 42 -20.00 -3.92 -4.08
CA TYR A 42 -20.20 -5.17 -3.36
C TYR A 42 -21.69 -5.54 -3.19
N GLN A 43 -22.64 -4.96 -3.93
CA GLN A 43 -24.10 -5.16 -3.71
C GLN A 43 -24.66 -6.54 -4.08
N ASP A 44 -24.01 -7.23 -5.02
CA ASP A 44 -24.49 -8.52 -5.55
C ASP A 44 -23.68 -9.71 -5.03
N LEU A 45 -22.83 -9.47 -4.03
CA LEU A 45 -22.17 -10.56 -3.32
C LEU A 45 -23.22 -11.46 -2.68
N PRO A 46 -23.17 -12.79 -2.94
CA PRO A 46 -24.11 -13.71 -2.34
C PRO A 46 -23.95 -13.70 -0.83
N GLU A 47 -25.07 -13.74 -0.11
CA GLU A 47 -25.01 -14.06 1.31
C GLU A 47 -24.36 -15.44 1.48
N PRO A 48 -23.46 -15.63 2.45
CA PRO A 48 -22.81 -16.91 2.56
C PRO A 48 -23.80 -18.04 2.89
N SER A 49 -23.58 -19.18 2.24
CA SER A 49 -24.58 -20.23 2.04
C SER A 49 -25.02 -20.91 3.33
N ASP A 50 -24.14 -20.93 4.32
CA ASP A 50 -24.29 -21.49 5.66
C ASP A 50 -25.16 -20.64 6.61
N TRP A 51 -25.51 -19.41 6.24
CA TRP A 51 -26.43 -18.59 7.02
C TRP A 51 -27.85 -19.14 6.97
N THR A 52 -28.48 -19.33 8.12
CA THR A 52 -29.86 -19.87 8.26
C THR A 52 -30.77 -19.00 9.11
N GLY A 53 -30.34 -17.78 9.45
CA GLY A 53 -31.11 -16.88 10.30
C GLY A 53 -32.36 -16.31 9.63
N ALA A 54 -33.32 -15.88 10.46
CA ALA A 54 -34.64 -15.40 10.04
C ALA A 54 -34.64 -14.17 9.10
N LEU A 55 -33.49 -13.52 8.92
CA LEU A 55 -33.30 -12.36 8.04
C LEU A 55 -32.53 -12.70 6.75
N LYS A 56 -32.21 -13.97 6.49
CA LYS A 56 -31.58 -14.40 5.23
C LYS A 56 -32.37 -13.90 4.02
N GLY A 57 -31.72 -13.18 3.11
CA GLY A 57 -32.34 -12.60 1.92
C GLY A 57 -33.23 -11.36 2.17
N VAL A 58 -33.30 -10.85 3.40
CA VAL A 58 -34.09 -9.66 3.76
C VAL A 58 -33.19 -8.45 3.98
N GLN A 59 -33.39 -7.38 3.21
CA GLN A 59 -32.95 -5.98 3.43
C GLN A 59 -31.49 -5.66 3.86
N HIS A 60 -30.57 -6.62 3.90
CA HIS A 60 -29.15 -6.42 4.26
C HIS A 60 -28.35 -5.56 3.26
N ARG A 61 -28.94 -5.21 2.11
CA ARG A 61 -28.33 -4.27 1.16
C ARG A 61 -28.21 -2.87 1.75
N LYS A 62 -29.13 -2.51 2.65
CA LYS A 62 -29.20 -1.19 3.30
C LYS A 62 -28.54 -1.18 4.68
N ASP A 63 -27.68 -2.14 5.00
CA ASP A 63 -26.92 -2.12 6.25
C ASP A 63 -25.86 -1.01 6.17
N ALA A 64 -25.65 -0.32 7.29
CA ALA A 64 -24.80 0.87 7.32
C ALA A 64 -23.34 0.52 6.97
N GLU A 65 -22.79 -0.54 7.56
CA GLU A 65 -21.41 -0.98 7.34
C GLU A 65 -21.15 -1.34 5.87
N ARG A 66 -22.07 -2.09 5.26
CA ARG A 66 -21.98 -2.43 3.84
C ARG A 66 -21.99 -1.19 2.96
N GLN A 67 -22.89 -0.24 3.25
CA GLN A 67 -22.93 1.03 2.52
C GLN A 67 -21.64 1.83 2.70
N ALA A 68 -21.09 1.90 3.91
CA ALA A 68 -19.85 2.63 4.18
C ALA A 68 -18.67 2.04 3.40
N VAL A 69 -18.52 0.70 3.39
CA VAL A 69 -17.47 0.02 2.63
C VAL A 69 -17.66 0.18 1.11
N ASN A 70 -18.91 0.09 0.63
CA ASN A 70 -19.22 0.37 -0.78
C ASN A 70 -18.86 1.79 -1.19
N LEU A 71 -19.17 2.78 -0.35
CA LEU A 71 -18.86 4.17 -0.62
C LEU A 71 -17.35 4.45 -0.57
N LEU A 72 -16.58 3.70 0.23
CA LEU A 72 -15.12 3.78 0.18
C LEU A 72 -14.59 3.24 -1.16
N ALA A 73 -15.09 2.08 -1.61
CA ALA A 73 -14.74 1.54 -2.92
C ALA A 73 -15.10 2.51 -4.05
N ASP A 74 -16.24 3.19 -3.95
CA ASP A 74 -16.69 4.25 -4.86
C ASP A 74 -15.75 5.47 -4.87
N ALA A 75 -15.32 5.92 -3.69
CA ALA A 75 -14.32 6.99 -3.57
C ALA A 75 -12.99 6.59 -4.23
N ILE A 76 -12.51 5.37 -4.00
CA ILE A 76 -11.28 4.85 -4.62
C ILE A 76 -11.44 4.73 -6.14
N TYR A 77 -12.59 4.24 -6.60
CA TYR A 77 -12.90 4.10 -8.02
C TYR A 77 -12.83 5.44 -8.76
N HIS A 78 -13.50 6.46 -8.23
CA HIS A 78 -13.51 7.79 -8.80
C HIS A 78 -12.14 8.47 -8.71
N HIS A 79 -11.44 8.31 -7.58
CA HIS A 79 -10.08 8.82 -7.38
C HIS A 79 -9.09 8.27 -8.41
N LEU A 80 -9.20 6.97 -8.71
CA LEU A 80 -8.39 6.31 -9.74
C LEU A 80 -8.86 6.61 -11.17
N GLY A 81 -9.91 7.42 -11.36
CA GLY A 81 -10.46 7.79 -12.66
C GLY A 81 -10.95 6.59 -13.47
N CYS A 82 -11.50 5.58 -12.80
CA CYS A 82 -12.02 4.37 -13.42
C CYS A 82 -13.34 4.68 -14.14
N ARG A 83 -13.59 3.96 -15.24
CA ARG A 83 -14.83 4.09 -16.05
C ARG A 83 -15.70 2.84 -16.04
N ASP A 84 -15.14 1.73 -15.59
CA ASP A 84 -15.83 0.45 -15.46
C ASP A 84 -15.13 -0.44 -14.41
N THR A 85 -15.78 -1.54 -14.06
CA THR A 85 -15.28 -2.52 -13.08
C THR A 85 -13.97 -3.20 -13.52
N ALA A 86 -13.72 -3.35 -14.83
CA ALA A 86 -12.48 -3.97 -15.29
C ALA A 86 -11.28 -3.05 -15.02
N GLN A 87 -11.42 -1.76 -15.33
CA GLN A 87 -10.44 -0.74 -14.98
C GLN A 87 -10.22 -0.65 -13.47
N TYR A 88 -11.30 -0.70 -12.69
CA TYR A 88 -11.20 -0.72 -11.23
C TYR A 88 -10.33 -1.87 -10.74
N ARG A 89 -10.65 -3.11 -11.14
CA ARG A 89 -9.88 -4.31 -10.74
C ARG A 89 -8.41 -4.23 -11.14
N THR A 90 -8.08 -3.59 -12.26
CA THR A 90 -6.68 -3.38 -12.65
C THR A 90 -6.01 -2.28 -11.82
N ARG A 91 -6.70 -1.16 -11.58
CA ARG A 91 -6.12 0.04 -10.96
C ARG A 91 -6.06 0.01 -9.44
N ILE A 92 -6.85 -0.83 -8.76
CA ILE A 92 -6.74 -0.99 -7.29
C ILE A 92 -5.35 -1.47 -6.85
N SER A 93 -4.57 -2.09 -7.75
CA SER A 93 -3.15 -2.40 -7.51
C SER A 93 -2.27 -1.16 -7.25
N ALA A 94 -2.75 0.04 -7.59
CA ALA A 94 -2.09 1.30 -7.25
C ALA A 94 -2.24 1.67 -5.76
N VAL A 95 -3.10 1.00 -4.98
CA VAL A 95 -3.21 1.23 -3.54
C VAL A 95 -1.97 0.68 -2.84
N ARG A 96 -1.14 1.58 -2.33
CA ARG A 96 0.18 1.25 -1.80
C ARG A 96 0.16 0.91 -0.31
N ARG A 97 -0.54 1.73 0.47
CA ARG A 97 -0.68 1.62 1.92
C ARG A 97 -1.82 2.50 2.41
N GLY A 98 -2.25 2.29 3.65
CA GLY A 98 -3.20 3.20 4.28
C GLY A 98 -3.86 2.58 5.49
N THR A 99 -4.75 3.36 6.10
CA THR A 99 -5.58 2.94 7.21
C THR A 99 -7.04 3.16 6.87
N VAL A 100 -7.88 2.23 7.32
CA VAL A 100 -9.33 2.31 7.27
C VAL A 100 -9.84 1.97 8.66
N ASP A 101 -10.63 2.85 9.25
CA ASP A 101 -11.21 2.71 10.58
C ASP A 101 -12.72 2.77 10.46
N LEU A 102 -13.37 1.60 10.53
CA LEU A 102 -14.82 1.44 10.43
C LEU A 102 -15.41 1.30 11.84
N TYR A 103 -16.08 2.35 12.30
CA TYR A 103 -16.94 2.30 13.47
C TYR A 103 -18.39 1.94 13.10
N SER A 104 -19.04 1.12 13.91
CA SER A 104 -20.48 0.85 13.83
C SER A 104 -21.14 0.85 15.20
N ASP A 105 -22.37 1.36 15.30
CA ASP A 105 -23.14 1.30 16.55
C ASP A 105 -23.53 -0.14 16.94
N MET A 106 -23.40 -1.10 16.02
CA MET A 106 -23.61 -2.52 16.25
C MET A 106 -22.50 -3.36 15.62
N GLY A 107 -22.33 -4.59 16.09
CA GLY A 107 -21.45 -5.54 15.41
C GLY A 107 -21.98 -5.85 13.99
N PRO A 108 -21.11 -5.88 12.97
CA PRO A 108 -21.50 -6.21 11.60
C PRO A 108 -22.19 -7.57 11.54
N CYS A 109 -23.32 -7.59 10.86
CA CYS A 109 -24.05 -8.81 10.56
C CYS A 109 -23.26 -9.68 9.56
N HIS A 110 -23.77 -10.87 9.26
CA HIS A 110 -23.07 -11.84 8.42
C HIS A 110 -22.79 -11.34 6.99
N SER A 111 -23.75 -10.67 6.34
CA SER A 111 -23.57 -10.12 4.98
C SER A 111 -22.60 -8.93 4.96
N CYS A 112 -22.59 -8.09 6.00
CA CYS A 112 -21.61 -7.01 6.15
C CYS A 112 -20.18 -7.56 6.30
N ARG A 113 -20.01 -8.68 7.02
CA ARG A 113 -18.70 -9.36 7.14
C ARG A 113 -18.18 -9.84 5.80
N SER A 114 -19.05 -10.39 4.96
CA SER A 114 -18.69 -10.83 3.61
C SER A 114 -18.12 -9.68 2.78
N VAL A 115 -18.80 -8.53 2.80
CA VAL A 115 -18.35 -7.32 2.09
C VAL A 115 -17.02 -6.79 2.64
N ILE A 116 -16.87 -6.74 3.97
CA ILE A 116 -15.61 -6.34 4.60
C ILE A 116 -14.47 -7.29 4.20
N LYS A 117 -14.74 -8.61 4.11
CA LYS A 117 -13.75 -9.60 3.68
C LYS A 117 -13.31 -9.36 2.24
N ASP A 118 -14.25 -9.14 1.34
CA ASP A 118 -13.94 -8.93 -0.07
C ASP A 118 -13.18 -7.62 -0.28
N PHE A 119 -13.57 -6.56 0.43
CA PHE A 119 -12.78 -5.32 0.47
C PHE A 119 -11.34 -5.57 0.93
N ARG A 120 -11.14 -6.35 1.99
CA ARG A 120 -9.78 -6.71 2.45
C ARG A 120 -9.00 -7.54 1.43
N SER A 121 -9.68 -8.38 0.66
CA SER A 121 -9.06 -9.16 -0.40
C SER A 121 -8.63 -8.28 -1.59
N ASP A 122 -9.43 -7.27 -1.91
CA ASP A 122 -9.13 -6.29 -2.96
C ASP A 122 -8.00 -5.33 -2.53
N PHE A 123 -7.91 -5.01 -1.23
CA PHE A 123 -6.98 -4.04 -0.67
C PHE A 123 -6.07 -4.62 0.43
N PRO A 124 -5.22 -5.61 0.11
CA PRO A 124 -4.37 -6.27 1.11
C PRO A 124 -3.30 -5.33 1.71
N THR A 125 -3.04 -4.19 1.08
CA THR A 125 -2.05 -3.19 1.53
C THR A 125 -2.60 -2.23 2.58
N LEU A 126 -3.92 -2.20 2.79
CA LEU A 126 -4.57 -1.33 3.79
C LEU A 126 -4.68 -2.04 5.13
N ALA A 127 -4.33 -1.32 6.21
CA ALA A 127 -4.71 -1.72 7.55
C ALA A 127 -6.18 -1.37 7.77
N LEU A 128 -6.97 -2.32 8.27
CA LEU A 128 -8.39 -2.13 8.56
C LEU A 128 -8.68 -2.44 10.03
N ASP A 129 -9.17 -1.44 10.74
CA ASP A 129 -9.76 -1.59 12.06
C ASP A 129 -11.28 -1.54 11.94
N VAL A 130 -11.97 -2.51 12.53
CA VAL A 130 -13.42 -2.50 12.66
C VAL A 130 -13.79 -2.42 14.14
N ARG A 131 -14.46 -1.33 14.52
CA ARG A 131 -14.84 -1.00 15.89
C ARG A 131 -16.34 -0.99 16.04
N TYR A 132 -16.87 -1.55 17.12
CA TYR A 132 -18.31 -1.58 17.33
C TYR A 132 -18.70 -1.64 18.81
N ARG A 133 -19.92 -1.19 19.11
CA ARG A 133 -20.48 -1.34 20.47
C ARG A 133 -20.95 -2.77 20.69
N ASN A 134 -20.78 -3.23 21.93
CA ASN A 134 -21.42 -4.46 22.37
C ASN A 134 -22.95 -4.31 22.27
N ALA A 135 -23.63 -5.27 21.66
CA ALA A 135 -25.07 -5.18 21.42
C ALA A 135 -25.86 -5.20 22.73
N LEU A 136 -26.28 -4.04 23.22
CA LEU A 136 -27.37 -3.91 24.19
C LEU A 136 -28.09 -2.58 23.95
N PHE A 137 -29.40 -2.63 23.68
CA PHE A 137 -30.39 -1.85 24.45
C PHE A 137 -31.83 -2.31 24.16
N SER A 138 -32.35 -3.23 24.99
CA SER A 138 -33.70 -3.23 25.59
C SER A 138 -33.92 -4.49 26.45
N GLY A 139 -33.39 -4.50 27.67
CA GLY A 139 -33.87 -5.36 28.77
C GLY A 139 -33.62 -6.88 28.72
N GLY A 140 -32.98 -7.43 27.68
CA GLY A 140 -32.66 -8.87 27.60
C GLY A 140 -31.17 -9.15 27.81
N THR A 141 -30.84 -10.10 28.69
CA THR A 141 -29.48 -10.61 28.93
C THR A 141 -28.77 -10.95 27.62
N ALA A 142 -27.54 -10.43 27.47
CA ALA A 142 -26.64 -10.76 26.37
C ALA A 142 -26.57 -12.29 26.20
N ARG A 143 -27.05 -12.81 25.07
CA ARG A 143 -26.88 -14.22 24.76
C ARG A 143 -25.46 -14.40 24.25
N LEU A 144 -24.65 -15.19 24.98
CA LEU A 144 -23.34 -15.64 24.51
C LEU A 144 -23.50 -16.26 23.12
N LEU A 145 -22.82 -15.70 22.12
CA LEU A 145 -22.62 -16.36 20.82
C LEU A 145 -21.34 -17.19 20.94
N THR A 146 -21.44 -18.51 20.72
CA THR A 146 -20.33 -19.46 20.79
C THR A 146 -19.22 -19.11 19.78
N ALA A 147 -17.94 -19.30 20.14
CA ALA A 147 -16.77 -18.93 19.33
C ALA A 147 -16.40 -19.98 18.24
N GLY A 148 -15.77 -19.54 17.13
CA GLY A 148 -15.10 -20.39 16.12
C GLY A 148 -14.93 -19.77 14.71
N ASP A 149 -13.68 -19.83 14.20
CA ASP A 149 -13.09 -19.72 12.83
C ASP A 149 -13.38 -18.54 11.87
N GLY A 150 -12.85 -17.36 12.20
CA GLY A 150 -12.54 -16.33 11.21
C GLY A 150 -13.79 -15.57 10.71
N LEU A 151 -13.72 -14.88 9.57
CA LEU A 151 -14.86 -14.09 9.05
C LEU A 151 -16.10 -14.96 8.65
N TYR A 152 -16.09 -16.26 8.99
CA TYR A 152 -17.26 -17.14 9.05
C TYR A 152 -17.42 -17.61 10.51
N GLY A 153 -18.57 -17.31 11.13
CA GLY A 153 -18.77 -17.60 12.55
C GLY A 153 -18.29 -16.47 13.46
N SER A 154 -19.18 -16.03 14.36
CA SER A 154 -18.81 -15.36 15.62
C SER A 154 -17.98 -14.07 15.54
N TYR A 155 -18.62 -12.94 15.21
CA TYR A 155 -18.21 -11.61 15.73
C TYR A 155 -18.59 -11.51 17.22
N GLY A 156 -18.10 -12.47 18.00
CA GLY A 156 -18.23 -12.56 19.44
C GLY A 156 -16.94 -12.12 20.12
N VAL A 157 -17.04 -11.98 21.44
CA VAL A 157 -16.00 -11.60 22.41
C VAL A 157 -14.63 -12.31 22.26
N GLY A 158 -14.56 -13.45 21.55
CA GLY A 158 -13.33 -14.26 21.45
C GLY A 158 -12.29 -13.80 20.43
N ASP A 159 -12.70 -13.06 19.38
CA ASP A 159 -11.86 -12.71 18.22
C ASP A 159 -11.60 -11.20 18.09
N ALA A 160 -12.41 -10.40 18.79
CA ALA A 160 -12.26 -8.96 18.90
C ALA A 160 -11.73 -8.67 20.30
N GLU A 161 -10.84 -7.68 20.41
CA GLU A 161 -10.35 -7.25 21.70
C GLU A 161 -11.22 -6.12 22.24
N GLN A 162 -11.40 -6.05 23.56
CA GLN A 162 -12.06 -4.91 24.17
C GLN A 162 -11.08 -3.72 24.16
N GLY A 163 -11.34 -2.77 23.27
CA GLY A 163 -10.58 -1.53 23.16
C GLY A 163 -11.04 -0.44 24.13
N ALA A 164 -10.45 0.74 23.99
CA ALA A 164 -10.80 1.90 24.79
C ALA A 164 -12.29 2.30 24.64
N GLY A 165 -12.92 2.74 25.73
CA GLY A 165 -14.31 3.18 25.73
C GLY A 165 -15.35 2.06 25.65
N GLY A 166 -14.96 0.80 25.90
CA GLY A 166 -15.87 -0.34 25.90
C GLY A 166 -16.30 -0.82 24.51
N LEU A 167 -15.59 -0.39 23.47
CA LEU A 167 -15.78 -0.86 22.10
C LEU A 167 -15.04 -2.17 21.88
N TRP A 168 -15.62 -3.04 21.06
CA TRP A 168 -14.93 -4.19 20.51
C TRP A 168 -14.18 -3.76 19.25
N VAL A 169 -12.95 -4.25 19.10
CA VAL A 169 -12.07 -3.92 17.98
C VAL A 169 -11.56 -5.20 17.34
N LYS A 170 -11.67 -5.28 16.01
CA LYS A 170 -10.97 -6.30 15.21
C LYS A 170 -10.02 -5.58 14.26
N SER A 171 -8.73 -5.79 14.48
CA SER A 171 -7.66 -5.18 13.68
C SER A 171 -7.15 -6.15 12.63
N HIS A 172 -6.93 -5.62 11.44
CA HIS A 172 -6.36 -6.33 10.31
C HIS A 172 -5.16 -5.55 9.81
N PRO A 173 -3.93 -6.01 10.08
CA PRO A 173 -2.76 -5.34 9.54
C PRO A 173 -2.77 -5.42 8.02
N GLY A 174 -2.38 -4.33 7.37
CA GLY A 174 -2.10 -4.31 5.94
C GLY A 174 -0.69 -4.80 5.66
N SER A 175 -0.44 -5.20 4.42
CA SER A 175 0.89 -5.53 3.89
C SER A 175 1.33 -4.43 2.91
N PRO A 176 1.77 -3.26 3.39
CA PRO A 176 2.08 -2.13 2.53
C PRO A 176 3.22 -2.44 1.56
N LEU A 177 3.14 -1.89 0.35
CA LEU A 177 4.22 -2.00 -0.63
C LEU A 177 5.31 -0.97 -0.29
N ALA A 178 6.53 -1.47 -0.05
CA ALA A 178 7.69 -0.65 0.27
C ALA A 178 8.07 0.26 -0.89
N ALA A 179 8.52 1.48 -0.61
CA ALA A 179 9.10 2.36 -1.61
C ALA A 179 10.55 2.74 -1.31
N ALA A 180 11.29 3.05 -2.37
CA ALA A 180 12.59 3.66 -2.32
C ALA A 180 12.61 4.95 -3.13
N THR A 181 13.07 6.03 -2.50
CA THR A 181 13.27 7.32 -3.15
C THR A 181 14.76 7.56 -3.33
N ALA A 182 15.19 7.75 -4.58
CA ALA A 182 16.55 8.10 -4.93
C ALA A 182 16.63 9.59 -5.27
N THR A 183 17.42 10.35 -4.54
CA THR A 183 17.83 11.72 -4.92
C THR A 183 19.26 11.67 -5.42
N PHE A 184 19.53 12.20 -6.61
CA PHE A 184 20.83 12.11 -7.24
C PHE A 184 21.34 13.47 -7.71
N ASP A 185 22.66 13.60 -7.71
CA ASP A 185 23.43 14.73 -8.21
C ASP A 185 24.74 14.19 -8.79
N ALA A 186 24.94 14.28 -10.10
CA ALA A 186 26.13 13.79 -10.78
C ALA A 186 26.66 14.84 -11.75
N LYS A 187 27.98 14.99 -11.84
CA LYS A 187 28.64 15.93 -12.75
C LYS A 187 29.61 15.18 -13.67
N VAL A 188 29.68 15.59 -14.92
CA VAL A 188 30.70 15.18 -15.89
C VAL A 188 31.99 15.96 -15.68
N ALA A 189 33.12 15.34 -16.00
CA ALA A 189 34.44 15.95 -15.96
C ALA A 189 34.51 17.31 -16.66
N GLY A 190 35.22 18.26 -16.03
CA GLY A 190 35.52 19.58 -16.57
C GLY A 190 34.76 20.73 -15.89
N PRO A 191 35.23 21.99 -16.07
CA PRO A 191 34.60 23.16 -15.47
C PRO A 191 33.14 23.31 -15.94
N ASP A 192 32.90 23.12 -17.25
CA ASP A 192 31.60 23.24 -17.91
C ASP A 192 30.87 21.89 -18.08
N GLY A 193 31.33 20.84 -17.38
CA GLY A 193 30.73 19.51 -17.48
C GLY A 193 29.27 19.51 -17.04
N TYR A 194 28.42 18.81 -17.82
CA TYR A 194 26.98 18.70 -17.55
C TYR A 194 26.72 18.14 -16.15
N ARG A 195 25.69 18.70 -15.49
CA ARG A 195 25.23 18.27 -14.17
C ARG A 195 23.81 17.71 -14.27
N PHE A 196 23.60 16.57 -13.64
CA PHE A 196 22.34 15.84 -13.62
C PHE A 196 21.85 15.74 -12.19
N GLN A 197 20.67 16.30 -11.92
CA GLN A 197 20.07 16.32 -10.59
C GLN A 197 18.59 15.93 -10.65
N GLY A 198 18.12 15.14 -9.71
CA GLY A 198 16.71 14.81 -9.63
C GLY A 198 16.35 13.90 -8.47
N THR A 199 15.06 13.62 -8.40
CA THR A 199 14.48 12.68 -7.45
C THR A 199 13.57 11.73 -8.20
N VAL A 200 13.68 10.44 -7.91
CA VAL A 200 12.82 9.39 -8.45
C VAL A 200 12.35 8.50 -7.30
N THR A 201 11.13 7.98 -7.40
CA THR A 201 10.56 7.04 -6.44
C THR A 201 10.11 5.80 -7.17
N ALA A 202 10.43 4.63 -6.62
CA ALA A 202 9.97 3.34 -7.09
C ALA A 202 9.32 2.58 -5.93
N VAL A 203 8.38 1.69 -6.27
CA VAL A 203 7.61 0.87 -5.32
C VAL A 203 7.84 -0.60 -5.62
N ASP A 204 7.88 -1.42 -4.57
CA ASP A 204 8.03 -2.87 -4.66
C ASP A 204 6.89 -3.47 -5.49
N GLN A 205 7.21 -4.51 -6.26
CA GLN A 205 6.30 -5.22 -7.14
C GLN A 205 5.70 -4.39 -8.29
N GLN A 206 6.08 -3.12 -8.44
CA GLN A 206 5.67 -2.34 -9.60
C GLN A 206 6.21 -3.02 -10.87
N PRO A 207 5.38 -3.24 -11.91
CA PRO A 207 5.87 -3.70 -13.20
C PRO A 207 6.95 -2.74 -13.71
N HIS A 208 8.14 -3.24 -13.96
CA HIS A 208 9.28 -2.43 -14.38
C HIS A 208 9.95 -3.02 -15.61
N ALA A 209 10.26 -2.17 -16.58
CA ALA A 209 11.04 -2.52 -17.75
C ALA A 209 12.47 -1.99 -17.59
N SER A 210 13.37 -2.82 -17.08
CA SER A 210 14.71 -2.38 -16.70
C SER A 210 15.51 -1.86 -17.88
N PHE A 211 16.12 -0.70 -17.72
CA PHE A 211 17.09 -0.15 -18.66
C PHE A 211 18.51 -0.70 -18.41
N LEU A 212 18.90 -0.80 -17.14
CA LEU A 212 20.24 -1.11 -16.69
C LEU A 212 20.27 -1.99 -15.42
N TYR A 213 19.36 -1.77 -14.47
CA TYR A 213 19.31 -2.46 -13.17
C TYR A 213 17.93 -3.06 -12.85
N PRO A 214 17.83 -4.38 -12.54
CA PRO A 214 18.80 -5.39 -12.93
C PRO A 214 18.99 -5.40 -14.46
N ALA A 215 19.91 -6.23 -14.95
CA ALA A 215 20.15 -6.34 -16.39
C ALA A 215 18.81 -6.53 -17.16
N PRO A 216 18.63 -5.86 -18.31
CA PRO A 216 17.36 -5.88 -19.04
C PRO A 216 16.86 -7.30 -19.34
N SER A 217 15.59 -7.57 -19.05
CA SER A 217 14.87 -8.78 -19.47
C SER A 217 13.87 -8.44 -20.59
N ALA A 218 13.60 -9.42 -21.47
CA ALA A 218 12.64 -9.24 -22.57
C ALA A 218 11.19 -9.04 -22.10
N THR A 219 10.89 -9.45 -20.86
CA THR A 219 9.58 -9.32 -20.21
C THR A 219 9.71 -8.39 -19.01
N ALA A 220 8.78 -7.43 -18.86
CA ALA A 220 8.65 -6.67 -17.64
C ALA A 220 8.40 -7.63 -16.47
N ALA A 221 9.10 -7.42 -15.36
CA ALA A 221 8.96 -8.21 -14.15
C ALA A 221 8.79 -7.27 -12.95
N PRO A 222 8.10 -7.71 -11.88
CA PRO A 222 8.15 -6.99 -10.62
C PRO A 222 9.60 -6.93 -10.14
N LEU A 223 10.02 -5.74 -9.73
CA LEU A 223 11.32 -5.51 -9.10
C LEU A 223 11.14 -5.03 -7.66
N ASP A 224 12.16 -5.31 -6.86
CA ASP A 224 12.37 -4.62 -5.59
C ASP A 224 12.55 -3.12 -5.85
N GLU A 225 11.98 -2.33 -4.95
CA GLU A 225 11.89 -0.87 -5.03
C GLU A 225 13.26 -0.20 -5.21
N VAL A 226 14.32 -0.75 -4.62
CA VAL A 226 15.67 -0.16 -4.67
C VAL A 226 16.30 -0.37 -6.03
N ALA A 227 16.15 -1.58 -6.60
CA ALA A 227 16.66 -1.87 -7.93
C ALA A 227 15.96 -1.01 -8.98
N ALA A 228 14.63 -0.90 -8.90
CA ALA A 228 13.85 -0.04 -9.78
C ALA A 228 14.21 1.45 -9.63
N ALA A 229 14.40 1.96 -8.39
CA ALA A 229 14.79 3.35 -8.17
C ALA A 229 16.14 3.69 -8.82
N LEU A 230 17.15 2.82 -8.67
CA LEU A 230 18.46 3.00 -9.31
C LEU A 230 18.39 2.95 -10.84
N ASP A 231 17.52 2.10 -11.38
CA ASP A 231 17.27 2.04 -12.81
C ASP A 231 16.62 3.31 -13.34
N LEU A 232 15.66 3.87 -12.61
CA LEU A 232 15.04 5.16 -12.92
C LEU A 232 16.06 6.30 -12.86
N VAL A 233 17.03 6.27 -11.93
CA VAL A 233 18.16 7.22 -11.93
C VAL A 233 18.96 7.09 -13.23
N ALA A 234 19.35 5.87 -13.62
CA ALA A 234 20.10 5.63 -14.86
C ALA A 234 19.31 6.09 -16.10
N GLY A 235 18.01 5.78 -16.16
CA GLY A 235 17.11 6.24 -17.20
C GLY A 235 16.98 7.77 -17.25
N SER A 236 16.87 8.43 -16.10
CA SER A 236 16.79 9.89 -16.02
C SER A 236 18.06 10.58 -16.51
N VAL A 237 19.23 10.05 -16.14
CA VAL A 237 20.52 10.54 -16.65
C VAL A 237 20.61 10.34 -18.17
N ARG A 238 20.25 9.15 -18.67
CA ARG A 238 20.19 8.83 -20.10
C ARG A 238 19.31 9.82 -20.88
N ASP A 239 18.08 10.05 -20.41
CA ASP A 239 17.10 10.86 -21.13
C ASP A 239 17.52 12.32 -21.22
N ARG A 240 18.25 12.83 -20.22
CA ARG A 240 18.81 14.18 -20.27
C ARG A 240 20.03 14.30 -21.18
N MET A 241 20.80 13.23 -21.34
CA MET A 241 21.95 13.21 -22.24
C MET A 241 21.56 13.10 -23.71
N ALA A 242 20.54 12.29 -24.01
CA ALA A 242 20.04 12.08 -25.36
C ALA A 242 18.51 12.21 -25.39
N PRO A 243 17.97 13.44 -25.26
CA PRO A 243 16.53 13.66 -25.29
C PRO A 243 15.93 13.10 -26.59
N GLY A 244 14.96 12.18 -26.46
CA GLY A 244 14.31 11.55 -27.61
C GLY A 244 15.15 10.50 -28.38
N GLY A 245 16.38 10.24 -27.94
CA GLY A 245 17.26 9.22 -28.54
C GLY A 245 17.20 7.89 -27.79
N GLN A 246 17.12 6.77 -28.52
CA GLN A 246 17.31 5.44 -27.93
C GLN A 246 18.81 5.16 -27.70
N MET A 247 19.33 5.56 -26.54
CA MET A 247 20.69 5.17 -26.13
C MET A 247 20.70 3.73 -25.62
N ARG A 248 21.53 2.88 -26.25
CA ARG A 248 21.70 1.47 -25.83
C ARG A 248 22.42 1.39 -24.47
N PRO A 249 22.11 0.40 -23.62
CA PRO A 249 22.75 0.26 -22.29
C PRO A 249 24.28 0.21 -22.33
N GLN A 250 24.87 -0.45 -23.34
CA GLN A 250 26.33 -0.51 -23.48
C GLN A 250 26.96 0.86 -23.79
N SER A 251 26.32 1.65 -24.67
CA SER A 251 26.77 3.02 -24.99
C SER A 251 26.64 3.94 -23.78
N PHE A 252 25.54 3.79 -23.03
CA PHE A 252 25.36 4.51 -21.77
C PHE A 252 26.48 4.19 -20.76
N ARG A 253 26.81 2.91 -20.57
CA ARG A 253 27.93 2.47 -19.69
C ARG A 253 29.29 3.04 -20.09
N GLN A 254 29.53 3.24 -21.38
CA GLN A 254 30.76 3.91 -21.83
C GLN A 254 30.76 5.39 -21.46
N TRP A 255 29.62 6.06 -21.62
CA TRP A 255 29.50 7.49 -21.35
C TRP A 255 29.59 7.82 -19.86
N ILE A 256 28.93 7.05 -18.98
CA ILE A 256 28.90 7.35 -17.53
C ILE A 256 30.28 7.29 -16.87
N ARG A 257 31.29 6.69 -17.53
CA ARG A 257 32.70 6.79 -17.13
C ARG A 257 33.23 8.23 -17.12
N GLY A 258 32.57 9.14 -17.85
CA GLY A 258 32.87 10.57 -17.84
C GLY A 258 32.33 11.31 -16.62
N ILE A 259 31.47 10.70 -15.79
CA ILE A 259 31.04 11.27 -14.52
C ILE A 259 32.22 11.27 -13.55
N ASP A 260 32.59 12.44 -13.05
CA ASP A 260 33.79 12.63 -12.22
C ASP A 260 33.50 12.88 -10.74
N GLN A 261 32.26 13.24 -10.40
CA GLN A 261 31.80 13.36 -9.03
C GLN A 261 30.27 13.27 -8.95
N GLY A 262 29.77 12.87 -7.78
CA GLY A 262 28.34 12.93 -7.50
C GLY A 262 27.93 12.27 -6.19
N THR A 263 26.64 12.32 -5.90
CA THR A 263 26.00 11.60 -4.81
C THR A 263 24.65 11.05 -5.25
N VAL A 264 24.34 9.82 -4.84
CA VAL A 264 23.01 9.22 -4.91
C VAL A 264 22.59 8.87 -3.49
N ARG A 265 21.45 9.40 -3.05
CA ARG A 265 20.85 9.12 -1.74
C ARG A 265 19.59 8.31 -1.93
N LEU A 266 19.60 7.08 -1.46
CA LEU A 266 18.46 6.18 -1.38
C LEU A 266 17.86 6.25 0.03
N VAL A 267 16.58 6.62 0.10
CA VAL A 267 15.75 6.52 1.30
C VAL A 267 14.76 5.39 1.06
N CYS A 268 14.93 4.28 1.77
CA CYS A 268 14.18 3.05 1.60
C CYS A 268 13.32 2.81 2.84
N GLU A 269 12.03 2.51 2.67
CA GLU A 269 11.16 2.23 3.82
C GLU A 269 11.50 0.91 4.52
N ARG A 270 11.83 -0.12 3.74
CA ARG A 270 12.18 -1.46 4.24
C ARG A 270 13.70 -1.74 4.23
N GLY A 271 14.45 -0.96 3.46
CA GLY A 271 15.85 -1.25 3.15
C GLY A 271 16.00 -2.27 2.00
N PRO A 272 17.17 -2.37 1.36
CA PRO A 272 17.31 -3.17 0.13
C PRO A 272 17.27 -4.67 0.40
N GLY A 273 16.47 -5.40 -0.40
CA GLY A 273 16.51 -6.87 -0.45
C GLY A 273 17.73 -7.38 -1.24
N GLN A 274 17.79 -8.69 -1.51
CA GLN A 274 18.92 -9.26 -2.27
C GLN A 274 19.08 -8.64 -3.67
N ALA A 275 17.98 -8.44 -4.40
CA ALA A 275 17.99 -7.81 -5.71
C ALA A 275 18.41 -6.34 -5.61
N GLY A 276 17.86 -5.59 -4.66
CA GLY A 276 18.24 -4.20 -4.39
C GLY A 276 19.73 -4.06 -4.04
N ARG A 277 20.27 -4.92 -3.16
CA ARG A 277 21.71 -4.94 -2.84
C ARG A 277 22.58 -5.23 -4.08
N THR A 278 22.16 -6.17 -4.91
CA THR A 278 22.85 -6.50 -6.17
C THR A 278 22.86 -5.31 -7.13
N ALA A 279 21.72 -4.61 -7.25
CA ALA A 279 21.62 -3.40 -8.06
C ALA A 279 22.50 -2.26 -7.52
N VAL A 280 22.53 -2.05 -6.21
CA VAL A 280 23.41 -1.04 -5.58
C VAL A 280 24.88 -1.35 -5.88
N ALA A 281 25.31 -2.60 -5.78
CA ALA A 281 26.68 -3.00 -6.09
C ALA A 281 27.02 -2.78 -7.58
N ALA A 282 26.10 -3.14 -8.48
CA ALA A 282 26.27 -2.90 -9.91
C ALA A 282 26.32 -1.41 -10.24
N PHE A 283 25.45 -0.60 -9.61
CA PHE A 283 25.45 0.85 -9.75
C PHE A 283 26.76 1.46 -9.24
N ALA A 284 27.28 1.03 -8.09
CA ALA A 284 28.56 1.49 -7.57
C ALA A 284 29.74 1.18 -8.52
N ALA A 285 29.69 0.03 -9.20
CA ALA A 285 30.70 -0.35 -10.19
C ALA A 285 30.60 0.48 -11.48
N ASP A 286 29.38 0.79 -11.92
CA ASP A 286 29.13 1.59 -13.11
C ASP A 286 29.38 3.10 -12.88
N PHE A 287 29.23 3.59 -11.64
CA PHE A 287 29.45 4.98 -11.22
C PHE A 287 30.53 5.10 -10.13
N PRO A 288 31.80 4.74 -10.40
CA PRO A 288 32.85 4.63 -9.38
C PRO A 288 33.14 5.94 -8.64
N LYS A 289 32.86 7.09 -9.24
CA LYS A 289 33.12 8.42 -8.68
C LYS A 289 31.91 9.06 -8.00
N VAL A 290 30.82 8.31 -7.88
CA VAL A 290 29.58 8.75 -7.22
C VAL A 290 29.47 8.09 -5.86
N ARG A 291 29.28 8.89 -4.81
CA ARG A 291 28.99 8.39 -3.47
C ARG A 291 27.55 7.89 -3.40
N ILE A 292 27.32 6.69 -2.90
CA ILE A 292 25.95 6.16 -2.69
C ILE A 292 25.68 6.10 -1.20
N GLU A 293 24.56 6.68 -0.77
CA GLU A 293 24.07 6.64 0.60
C GLU A 293 22.74 5.88 0.60
N VAL A 294 22.62 4.83 1.41
CA VAL A 294 21.40 4.04 1.53
C VAL A 294 20.91 4.08 2.96
N SER A 295 19.72 4.64 3.17
CA SER A 295 19.10 4.84 4.48
C SER A 295 17.78 4.10 4.61
N TYR A 296 17.52 3.50 5.77
CA TYR A 296 16.32 2.72 6.09
C TYR A 296 16.10 2.57 7.60
N GLU A 297 14.90 2.21 8.05
CA GLU A 297 14.61 2.02 9.48
C GLU A 297 15.07 0.66 10.05
N ALA A 298 15.41 0.63 11.34
CA ALA A 298 16.03 -0.50 12.05
C ALA A 298 15.29 -1.84 12.06
N PRO A 299 13.95 -1.92 12.21
CA PRO A 299 13.28 -3.20 12.40
C PRO A 299 13.35 -4.13 11.19
N ALA A 300 13.53 -3.59 9.98
CA ALA A 300 13.64 -4.38 8.76
C ALA A 300 15.04 -5.00 8.53
N ALA A 301 16.06 -4.56 9.28
CA ALA A 301 17.46 -4.85 8.99
C ALA A 301 18.01 -6.15 9.61
N GLN A 302 17.31 -6.78 10.56
CA GLN A 302 17.86 -7.90 11.35
C GLN A 302 17.03 -9.19 11.36
N ALA A 303 15.76 -9.16 10.92
CA ALA A 303 14.89 -10.35 10.91
C ALA A 303 14.56 -10.87 9.50
N ASP A 304 14.47 -9.99 8.49
CA ASP A 304 13.81 -10.32 7.21
C ASP A 304 14.75 -10.34 5.99
N GLY A 305 16.07 -10.31 6.20
CA GLY A 305 17.06 -10.39 5.11
C GLY A 305 17.19 -9.11 4.25
N TYR A 306 16.65 -7.98 4.72
CA TYR A 306 16.81 -6.65 4.11
C TYR A 306 17.95 -5.85 4.77
N GLY A 307 18.41 -4.81 4.08
CA GLY A 307 19.49 -3.95 4.57
C GLY A 307 20.88 -4.54 4.38
N TYR A 308 21.87 -3.92 5.03
CA TYR A 308 23.28 -4.31 5.03
C TYR A 308 23.75 -4.60 6.45
N ALA A 309 24.50 -5.69 6.61
CA ALA A 309 25.06 -6.10 7.89
C ALA A 309 26.09 -5.09 8.45
N ASP A 310 26.72 -4.30 7.59
CA ASP A 310 27.74 -3.31 7.93
C ASP A 310 27.23 -1.86 7.82
N ALA A 311 25.91 -1.66 7.84
CA ALA A 311 25.33 -0.32 7.99
C ALA A 311 25.57 0.24 9.40
N THR A 312 25.64 1.55 9.50
CA THR A 312 25.81 2.27 10.76
C THR A 312 24.48 2.80 11.27
N ALA A 313 24.15 2.53 12.53
CA ALA A 313 22.97 3.11 13.18
C ALA A 313 23.10 4.64 13.31
N ARG A 314 21.99 5.34 13.16
CA ARG A 314 21.84 6.80 13.25
C ARG A 314 20.75 7.14 14.28
N PRO A 315 20.67 8.40 14.74
CA PRO A 315 19.59 8.84 15.61
C PRO A 315 18.20 8.55 15.01
N ALA A 316 17.20 8.45 15.88
CA ALA A 316 15.81 8.13 15.52
C ALA A 316 15.59 6.75 14.86
N GLY A 317 16.47 5.77 15.13
CA GLY A 317 16.25 4.38 14.69
C GLY A 317 16.50 4.15 13.19
N THR A 318 17.18 5.10 12.52
CA THR A 318 17.57 4.96 11.11
C THR A 318 18.94 4.29 10.99
N TRP A 319 19.18 3.60 9.88
CA TRP A 319 20.45 2.98 9.53
C TRP A 319 20.97 3.56 8.23
N LEU A 320 22.29 3.64 8.09
CA LEU A 320 22.94 4.21 6.92
C LEU A 320 24.08 3.32 6.46
N LYS A 321 24.02 2.91 5.20
CA LYS A 321 25.13 2.33 4.45
C LYS A 321 25.71 3.38 3.49
N ILE A 322 27.03 3.53 3.48
CA ILE A 322 27.73 4.41 2.54
C ILE A 322 28.61 3.55 1.63
N PHE A 323 28.49 3.75 0.32
CA PHE A 323 29.45 3.31 -0.68
C PHE A 323 30.24 4.55 -1.12
N PRO A 324 31.53 4.64 -0.72
CA PRO A 324 32.33 5.83 -1.03
C PRO A 324 32.62 5.91 -2.53
N ALA A 325 32.76 7.13 -3.04
CA ALA A 325 33.36 7.35 -4.34
C ALA A 325 34.82 6.86 -4.33
N THR A 326 35.15 5.99 -5.27
CA THR A 326 36.53 5.61 -5.58
C THR A 326 37.17 6.67 -6.48
N ARG A 327 38.46 6.95 -6.24
CA ARG A 327 39.24 7.97 -6.96
C ARG A 327 39.52 7.55 -8.40
#